data_AF-A0A2H0S7I9-F1
#
_entry.id   AF-A0A2H0S7I9-F1
#
_cell.length_a   1.000
_cell.length_b   1.000
_cell.length_c   1.000
_cell.angle_alpha   90.00
_cell.angle_beta   90.00
_cell.angle_gamma   90.00
#
_symmetry.space_group_name_H-M   'P 1'
#
loop_
_entity.id
_entity.type
_entity.pdbx_description
1 polymer ?
#
loop_
_entity_poly.entity_id
_entity_poly.type
_entity_poly.pdbx_seq_one_letter_code
_entity_poly.pdbx_strand_id
1 'polypeptide(L)'
;MLRTSVIGFPEHAPFDGTTYPVKKVPNWVKLTTDERKMTYSELRPELLVETPKYDPTVISKSTDGLSWSSEADNNVRNTKITYSVPYMGNYMFDGLENAGSHAAIDIKIPTGTPIFAIANGTVIKASNQSSGFGHHIVVRHNNVPSANDPNNLVVLYSSYSHLSDVLVSPGQIVTKGEQIALSGSTGTATTPHLHFQIDTDDAPWHPFWPFDWNDQQAAGGIDFFTAINTGLGREKALSTTVNPMKYVQSYMSGYTGVSSNSSTSASSVVASEGPVTATPVVSDSADSVASEVIDAVVEETTEVSEPESVEEVAIEDVAEKNILKFEVLVENQYHQLKDSMYKISLKNSDGSKFTGELNGDINISSFKGNFEAVKPVLSMADFDANGEYIGKMRDLNLGKDKIYIQYNGLSTYSSWFDIIGNKSSKFADVPAGNKNEEAIMYLVDAGVVNGYPDGTFRPNNTVSRVEALKFIFEGIKEALNEGNLPFNDVSESDWYAKYLYTAYSKGVVNGYSDGRFKPAQTVNKAEFYKILFNGMGVDVNPNITEQPFLDVATDDWFAPYAAYAKDLGIIDPSVKYLQASQGMSRGEVADAIYRLMQVMK
;
A
#
# COMPACT_ATOMS: atom_id res chain seq x y z
N MET A 1 16.99 34.92 -4.29
CA MET A 1 16.37 34.28 -5.48
C MET A 1 17.34 33.24 -6.03
N LEU A 2 17.14 31.97 -5.72
CA LEU A 2 17.68 30.86 -6.49
C LEU A 2 16.52 29.91 -6.74
N ARG A 3 16.12 29.80 -8.01
CA ARG A 3 15.02 28.97 -8.48
C ARG A 3 15.47 27.51 -8.56
N THR A 4 14.70 26.63 -7.91
CA THR A 4 14.25 25.29 -8.33
C THR A 4 15.24 24.35 -9.04
N SER A 5 15.50 23.19 -8.43
CA SER A 5 15.58 21.91 -9.16
C SER A 5 14.21 21.24 -9.10
N VAL A 6 13.33 21.56 -10.05
CA VAL A 6 12.13 20.75 -10.29
C VAL A 6 12.62 19.44 -10.91
N ILE A 7 12.56 18.34 -10.18
CA ILE A 7 12.51 17.02 -10.81
C ILE A 7 11.20 17.04 -11.60
N GLY A 8 11.29 17.28 -12.92
CA GLY A 8 10.11 17.32 -13.78
C GLY A 8 9.43 15.96 -13.76
N PHE A 9 8.19 15.89 -13.27
CA PHE A 9 7.37 14.70 -13.44
C PHE A 9 7.15 14.46 -14.94
N PRO A 10 7.09 13.19 -15.40
CA PRO A 10 6.81 12.87 -16.79
C PRO A 10 5.53 13.57 -17.27
N GLU A 11 5.57 14.20 -18.44
CA GLU A 11 4.38 14.78 -19.06
C GLU A 11 3.42 13.66 -19.49
N HIS A 12 2.19 13.71 -18.97
CA HIS A 12 1.10 12.82 -19.37
C HIS A 12 0.28 13.43 -20.51
N ALA A 13 -0.56 12.62 -21.16
CA ALA A 13 -1.47 13.11 -22.18
C ALA A 13 -2.38 14.25 -21.65
N PRO A 14 -2.79 15.21 -22.51
CA PRO A 14 -3.67 16.30 -22.11
C PRO A 14 -4.98 15.83 -21.48
N PHE A 15 -5.59 16.70 -20.68
CA PHE A 15 -6.90 16.43 -20.09
C PHE A 15 -7.98 16.38 -21.18
N ASP A 16 -8.68 15.25 -21.28
CA ASP A 16 -9.70 14.97 -22.28
C ASP A 16 -11.07 14.64 -21.62
N GLY A 17 -11.23 15.00 -20.35
CA GLY A 17 -12.41 14.75 -19.53
C GLY A 17 -12.15 13.79 -18.38
N THR A 18 -13.23 13.26 -17.80
CA THR A 18 -13.20 12.41 -16.60
C THR A 18 -13.99 11.11 -16.76
N THR A 19 -13.75 10.16 -15.86
CA THR A 19 -14.57 8.96 -15.64
C THR A 19 -14.79 8.74 -14.15
N TYR A 20 -15.79 7.94 -13.78
CA TYR A 20 -15.96 7.50 -12.39
C TYR A 20 -14.73 6.72 -11.90
N PRO A 21 -14.32 6.92 -10.63
CA PRO A 21 -13.25 6.13 -10.00
C PRO A 21 -13.68 4.69 -9.73
N VAL A 22 -14.99 4.42 -9.70
CA VAL A 22 -15.61 3.11 -9.57
C VAL A 22 -16.71 3.02 -10.62
N LYS A 23 -16.67 2.02 -11.51
CA LYS A 23 -17.66 1.88 -12.59
C LYS A 23 -18.95 1.18 -12.15
N LYS A 24 -18.81 0.15 -11.32
CA LYS A 24 -19.93 -0.65 -10.83
C LYS A 24 -19.90 -0.79 -9.31
N VAL A 25 -21.08 -0.72 -8.71
CA VAL A 25 -21.32 -0.90 -7.28
C VAL A 25 -22.42 -1.94 -7.06
N PRO A 26 -22.52 -2.53 -5.86
CA PRO A 26 -23.60 -3.46 -5.59
C PRO A 26 -24.99 -2.79 -5.62
N ASN A 27 -25.98 -3.57 -6.05
CA ASN A 27 -27.39 -3.26 -5.83
C ASN A 27 -27.76 -3.59 -4.38
N TRP A 28 -27.45 -2.68 -3.46
CA TRP A 28 -27.56 -2.87 -2.01
C TRP A 28 -28.93 -3.35 -1.50
N VAL A 29 -30.01 -2.94 -2.16
CA VAL A 29 -31.37 -3.37 -1.80
C VAL A 29 -31.72 -4.78 -2.25
N LYS A 30 -30.97 -5.34 -3.21
CA LYS A 30 -31.14 -6.73 -3.68
C LYS A 30 -30.23 -7.73 -2.98
N LEU A 31 -29.15 -7.26 -2.34
CA LEU A 31 -28.22 -8.15 -1.64
C LEU A 31 -28.83 -8.74 -0.37
N THR A 32 -28.66 -10.05 -0.20
CA THR A 32 -28.84 -10.74 1.08
C THR A 32 -27.79 -10.32 2.11
N THR A 33 -27.99 -10.71 3.37
CA THR A 33 -27.04 -10.42 4.46
C THR A 33 -25.65 -11.00 4.21
N ASP A 34 -25.55 -12.18 3.59
CA ASP A 34 -24.28 -12.83 3.32
C ASP A 34 -23.62 -12.29 2.05
N GLU A 35 -24.39 -11.97 1.01
CA GLU A 35 -23.89 -11.29 -0.19
C GLU A 35 -23.29 -9.91 0.14
N ARG A 36 -23.77 -9.23 1.19
CA ARG A 36 -23.16 -7.95 1.66
C ARG A 36 -21.76 -8.09 2.23
N LYS A 37 -21.31 -9.31 2.58
CA LYS A 37 -19.98 -9.60 3.12
C LYS A 37 -19.01 -10.12 2.05
N MET A 38 -19.53 -10.51 0.89
CA MET A 38 -18.75 -11.03 -0.22
C MET A 38 -17.81 -9.96 -0.80
N THR A 39 -16.68 -10.41 -1.33
CA THR A 39 -15.77 -9.62 -2.16
C THR A 39 -16.40 -9.33 -3.53
N TYR A 40 -15.81 -8.39 -4.27
CA TYR A 40 -16.29 -8.02 -5.59
C TYR A 40 -16.32 -9.21 -6.57
N SER A 41 -15.34 -10.11 -6.50
CA SER A 41 -15.24 -11.29 -7.37
C SER A 41 -16.23 -12.41 -7.02
N GLU A 42 -16.72 -12.44 -5.78
CA GLU A 42 -17.71 -13.42 -5.32
C GLU A 42 -19.14 -12.99 -5.65
N LEU A 43 -19.39 -11.69 -5.81
CA LEU A 43 -20.68 -11.17 -6.21
C LEU A 43 -21.01 -11.53 -7.66
N ARG A 44 -22.21 -12.07 -7.86
CA ARG A 44 -22.70 -12.39 -9.20
C ARG A 44 -22.88 -11.08 -10.02
N PRO A 45 -22.49 -11.05 -11.30
CA PRO A 45 -22.51 -9.82 -12.11
C PRO A 45 -23.86 -9.10 -12.17
N GLU A 46 -24.98 -9.81 -12.09
CA GLU A 46 -26.34 -9.25 -12.09
C GLU A 46 -26.72 -8.50 -10.81
N LEU A 47 -25.95 -8.67 -9.73
CA LEU A 47 -26.08 -7.91 -8.49
C LEU A 47 -25.29 -6.61 -8.51
N LEU A 48 -24.50 -6.36 -9.55
CA LEU A 48 -23.76 -5.12 -9.75
C LEU A 48 -24.54 -4.19 -10.69
N VAL A 49 -24.61 -2.92 -10.32
CA VAL A 49 -25.21 -1.84 -11.12
C VAL A 49 -24.15 -0.79 -11.43
N GLU A 50 -24.37 0.01 -12.47
CA GLU A 50 -23.53 1.19 -12.73
C GLU A 50 -23.56 2.12 -11.51
N THR A 51 -22.44 2.76 -11.22
CA THR A 51 -22.34 3.70 -10.11
C THR A 51 -23.42 4.78 -10.25
N PRO A 52 -24.31 4.95 -9.24
CA PRO A 52 -25.39 5.92 -9.32
C PRO A 52 -24.82 7.34 -9.41
N LYS A 53 -25.56 8.23 -10.08
CA LYS A 53 -25.21 9.65 -10.14
C LYS A 53 -25.10 10.21 -8.72
N TYR A 54 -24.02 10.93 -8.45
CA TYR A 54 -23.86 11.69 -7.22
C TYR A 54 -24.78 12.90 -7.25
N ASP A 55 -25.84 12.84 -6.45
CA ASP A 55 -26.86 13.87 -6.30
C ASP A 55 -27.13 14.12 -4.81
N PRO A 56 -26.62 15.23 -4.22
CA PRO A 56 -26.83 15.55 -2.82
C PRO A 56 -28.31 15.59 -2.41
N THR A 57 -29.23 15.94 -3.32
CA THR A 57 -30.68 16.00 -3.02
C THR A 57 -31.30 14.61 -2.85
N VAL A 58 -30.71 13.60 -3.49
CA VAL A 58 -31.10 12.20 -3.33
C VAL A 58 -30.42 11.60 -2.10
N ILE A 59 -29.13 11.88 -1.90
CA ILE A 59 -28.33 11.34 -0.79
C ILE A 59 -28.86 11.84 0.56
N SER A 60 -29.29 13.11 0.66
CA SER A 60 -29.85 13.69 1.88
C SER A 60 -31.30 13.29 2.17
N LYS A 61 -31.98 12.61 1.24
CA LYS A 61 -33.40 12.26 1.40
C LYS A 61 -33.56 11.25 2.56
N SER A 62 -34.62 11.41 3.35
CA SER A 62 -34.99 10.40 4.35
C SER A 62 -35.45 9.11 3.65
N THR A 63 -35.08 7.98 4.23
CA THR A 63 -35.54 6.66 3.78
C THR A 63 -36.85 6.23 4.44
N ASP A 64 -37.36 7.01 5.39
CA ASP A 64 -38.61 6.72 6.09
C ASP A 64 -39.80 6.82 5.15
N GLY A 65 -40.68 5.81 5.19
CA GLY A 65 -41.88 5.76 4.35
C GLY A 65 -41.64 5.44 2.88
N LEU A 66 -40.39 5.22 2.44
CA LEU A 66 -40.09 4.76 1.09
C LEU A 66 -40.61 3.33 0.86
N SER A 67 -41.18 3.06 -0.32
CA SER A 67 -41.63 1.71 -0.69
C SER A 67 -40.45 0.81 -1.07
N TRP A 68 -40.51 -0.48 -0.73
CA TRP A 68 -39.54 -1.49 -1.17
C TRP A 68 -39.83 -2.04 -2.57
N SER A 69 -41.03 -1.83 -3.09
CA SER A 69 -41.44 -2.24 -4.44
C SER A 69 -41.25 -1.16 -5.51
N SER A 70 -40.95 0.08 -5.11
CA SER A 70 -40.73 1.19 -6.02
C SER A 70 -39.27 1.24 -6.46
N GLU A 71 -39.02 1.16 -7.77
CA GLU A 71 -37.68 1.27 -8.33
C GLU A 71 -37.04 2.64 -8.05
N ALA A 72 -37.83 3.71 -8.08
CA ALA A 72 -37.38 5.05 -7.72
C ALA A 72 -36.93 5.13 -6.25
N ASP A 73 -37.67 4.51 -5.34
CA ASP A 73 -37.33 4.49 -3.90
C ASP A 73 -36.11 3.60 -3.62
N ASN A 74 -35.99 2.49 -4.35
CA ASN A 74 -34.82 1.62 -4.33
C ASN A 74 -33.58 2.33 -4.86
N ASN A 75 -33.73 3.20 -5.87
CA ASN A 75 -32.64 4.05 -6.36
C ASN A 75 -32.17 5.06 -5.29
N VAL A 76 -33.11 5.65 -4.52
CA VAL A 76 -32.75 6.52 -3.38
C VAL A 76 -31.91 5.74 -2.36
N ARG A 77 -32.36 4.54 -1.97
CA ARG A 77 -31.62 3.69 -1.02
C ARG A 77 -30.24 3.29 -1.54
N ASN A 78 -30.16 2.82 -2.78
CA ASN A 78 -28.89 2.42 -3.39
C ASN A 78 -27.91 3.60 -3.48
N THR A 79 -28.40 4.79 -3.86
CA THR A 79 -27.57 6.00 -3.95
C THR A 79 -27.05 6.42 -2.57
N LYS A 80 -27.92 6.47 -1.55
CA LYS A 80 -27.55 6.83 -0.17
C LYS A 80 -26.56 5.83 0.45
N ILE A 81 -26.74 4.52 0.21
CA ILE A 81 -25.82 3.49 0.72
C ILE A 81 -24.47 3.55 0.00
N THR A 82 -24.48 3.81 -1.32
CA THR A 82 -23.25 3.91 -2.12
C THR A 82 -22.40 5.09 -1.68
N TYR A 83 -23.00 6.26 -1.50
CA TYR A 83 -22.29 7.47 -1.03
C TYR A 83 -22.51 7.63 0.48
N SER A 84 -21.87 6.78 1.26
CA SER A 84 -22.08 6.71 2.73
C SER A 84 -21.68 7.99 3.44
N VAL A 85 -20.64 8.68 2.95
CA VAL A 85 -20.24 10.00 3.44
C VAL A 85 -20.10 10.94 2.23
N PRO A 86 -20.97 11.95 2.08
CA PRO A 86 -20.86 12.93 1.01
C PRO A 86 -19.70 13.91 1.27
N TYR A 87 -19.39 14.76 0.29
CA TYR A 87 -18.30 15.73 0.39
C TYR A 87 -18.53 16.70 1.56
N MET A 88 -17.50 16.88 2.38
CA MET A 88 -17.59 17.63 3.65
C MET A 88 -18.69 17.09 4.56
N GLY A 89 -18.95 15.79 4.49
CA GLY A 89 -19.95 15.11 5.29
C GLY A 89 -19.49 14.85 6.72
N ASN A 90 -20.34 14.14 7.45
CA ASN A 90 -20.10 13.66 8.81
C ASN A 90 -20.34 12.14 8.89
N TYR A 91 -19.99 11.54 10.02
CA TYR A 91 -20.22 10.12 10.31
C TYR A 91 -21.55 9.85 11.02
N MET A 92 -22.51 10.77 10.94
CA MET A 92 -23.90 10.55 11.38
C MET A 92 -24.75 9.89 10.28
N PHE A 93 -24.19 9.73 9.07
CA PHE A 93 -24.84 9.09 7.91
C PHE A 93 -26.17 9.74 7.50
N ASP A 94 -26.32 11.04 7.78
CA ASP A 94 -27.48 11.84 7.39
C ASP A 94 -27.54 12.10 5.87
N GLY A 95 -26.40 12.01 5.19
CA GLY A 95 -26.25 12.23 3.76
C GLY A 95 -26.16 13.71 3.38
N LEU A 96 -25.85 14.60 4.32
CA LEU A 96 -25.71 16.04 4.10
C LEU A 96 -24.29 16.42 3.70
N GLU A 97 -24.13 17.10 2.56
CA GLU A 97 -22.88 17.80 2.23
C GLU A 97 -22.61 18.94 3.22
N ASN A 98 -21.34 19.23 3.48
CA ASN A 98 -20.87 20.31 4.36
C ASN A 98 -21.33 20.21 5.82
N ALA A 99 -21.94 19.10 6.25
CA ALA A 99 -22.37 18.91 7.63
C ALA A 99 -21.20 18.57 8.58
N GLY A 100 -20.03 18.22 8.05
CA GLY A 100 -18.81 17.96 8.81
C GLY A 100 -17.55 18.41 8.06
N SER A 101 -16.39 17.86 8.40
CA SER A 101 -15.10 18.21 7.78
C SER A 101 -14.45 17.06 7.01
N HIS A 102 -15.19 16.01 6.69
CA HIS A 102 -14.66 14.89 5.91
C HIS A 102 -14.37 15.32 4.45
N ALA A 103 -13.10 15.48 4.10
CA ALA A 103 -12.71 16.11 2.84
C ALA A 103 -12.99 15.29 1.57
N ALA A 104 -13.17 13.98 1.73
CA ALA A 104 -13.45 13.05 0.65
C ALA A 104 -14.94 12.68 0.54
N ILE A 105 -15.26 11.94 -0.52
CA ILE A 105 -16.48 11.16 -0.62
C ILE A 105 -16.13 9.70 -0.33
N ASP A 106 -16.83 9.09 0.62
CA ASP A 106 -16.70 7.65 0.87
C ASP A 106 -17.72 6.89 0.01
N ILE A 107 -17.20 6.11 -0.94
CA ILE A 107 -17.96 5.27 -1.84
C ILE A 107 -17.93 3.84 -1.31
N LYS A 108 -19.03 3.39 -0.71
CA LYS A 108 -19.16 2.04 -0.18
C LYS A 108 -19.11 1.03 -1.32
N ILE A 109 -18.20 0.06 -1.21
CA ILE A 109 -17.96 -1.00 -2.19
C ILE A 109 -17.30 -2.21 -1.51
N PRO A 110 -17.52 -3.44 -2.01
CA PRO A 110 -16.83 -4.63 -1.51
C PRO A 110 -15.31 -4.53 -1.68
N THR A 111 -14.54 -5.23 -0.84
CA THR A 111 -13.10 -5.45 -1.07
C THR A 111 -12.88 -6.10 -2.43
N GLY A 112 -11.83 -5.67 -3.15
CA GLY A 112 -11.48 -6.18 -4.47
C GLY A 112 -12.20 -5.49 -5.63
N THR A 113 -12.97 -4.43 -5.37
CA THR A 113 -13.63 -3.65 -6.43
C THR A 113 -12.57 -2.89 -7.25
N PRO A 114 -12.55 -2.98 -8.59
CA PRO A 114 -11.64 -2.23 -9.43
C PRO A 114 -11.77 -0.71 -9.26
N ILE A 115 -10.63 -0.04 -9.01
CA ILE A 115 -10.53 1.42 -8.88
C ILE A 115 -9.78 1.98 -10.09
N PHE A 116 -10.31 3.07 -10.66
CA PHE A 116 -9.83 3.65 -11.91
C PHE A 116 -9.32 5.08 -11.74
N ALA A 117 -8.27 5.43 -12.49
CA ALA A 117 -7.82 6.82 -12.62
C ALA A 117 -8.93 7.65 -13.26
N ILE A 118 -9.31 8.77 -12.61
CA ILE A 118 -10.44 9.58 -13.09
C ILE A 118 -10.10 10.37 -14.35
N ALA A 119 -8.82 10.64 -14.60
CA ALA A 119 -8.29 11.42 -15.71
C ALA A 119 -6.84 11.04 -15.98
N ASN A 120 -6.30 11.47 -17.12
CA ASN A 120 -4.87 11.34 -17.42
C ASN A 120 -4.04 12.03 -16.34
N GLY A 121 -2.94 11.43 -15.92
CA GLY A 121 -2.14 11.98 -14.84
C GLY A 121 -0.84 11.22 -14.60
N THR A 122 -0.09 11.70 -13.62
CA THR A 122 1.13 11.05 -13.14
C THR A 122 0.93 10.65 -11.68
N VAL A 123 1.16 9.38 -11.37
CA VAL A 123 1.14 8.88 -9.98
C VAL A 123 2.30 9.52 -9.23
N ILE A 124 2.00 10.33 -8.21
CA ILE A 124 3.03 10.98 -7.39
C ILE A 124 3.23 10.28 -6.04
N LYS A 125 2.22 9.51 -5.60
CA LYS A 125 2.28 8.71 -4.37
C LYS A 125 1.58 7.38 -4.60
N ALA A 126 2.21 6.30 -4.17
CA ALA A 126 1.64 4.97 -4.04
C ALA A 126 2.26 4.38 -2.78
N SER A 127 1.48 4.34 -1.70
CA SER A 127 2.00 4.10 -0.35
C SER A 127 1.13 3.08 0.37
N ASN A 128 1.79 2.20 1.13
CA ASN A 128 1.13 1.22 1.99
C ASN A 128 1.37 1.61 3.44
N GLN A 129 0.37 2.20 4.09
CA GLN A 129 0.41 2.58 5.50
C GLN A 129 -0.50 1.67 6.32
N SER A 130 -0.12 1.40 7.57
CA SER A 130 -0.92 0.58 8.50
C SER A 130 -2.06 1.36 9.17
N SER A 131 -2.03 2.68 9.15
CA SER A 131 -3.04 3.58 9.76
C SER A 131 -3.43 4.72 8.80
N GLY A 132 -4.30 5.62 9.24
CA GLY A 132 -4.80 6.75 8.45
C GLY A 132 -5.46 6.30 7.13
N PHE A 133 -4.99 6.85 6.01
CA PHE A 133 -5.48 6.53 4.67
C PHE A 133 -5.22 5.08 4.22
N GLY A 134 -4.40 4.32 4.96
CA GLY A 134 -4.08 2.94 4.61
C GLY A 134 -3.23 2.85 3.34
N HIS A 135 -3.49 1.83 2.51
CA HIS A 135 -2.94 1.79 1.17
C HIS A 135 -3.63 2.85 0.31
N HIS A 136 -2.85 3.73 -0.31
CA HIS A 136 -3.40 4.84 -1.07
C HIS A 136 -2.53 5.25 -2.25
N ILE A 137 -3.18 5.89 -3.23
CA ILE A 137 -2.58 6.44 -4.43
C ILE A 137 -2.94 7.93 -4.52
N VAL A 138 -1.99 8.75 -4.96
CA VAL A 138 -2.23 10.14 -5.36
C VAL A 138 -1.78 10.32 -6.81
N VAL A 139 -2.70 10.75 -7.66
CA VAL A 139 -2.46 11.05 -9.07
C VAL A 139 -2.53 12.56 -9.27
N ARG A 140 -1.43 13.13 -9.76
CA ARG A 140 -1.32 14.55 -10.12
C ARG A 140 -1.82 14.74 -11.55
N HIS A 141 -2.70 15.71 -11.73
CA HIS A 141 -3.26 16.08 -13.04
C HIS A 141 -2.84 17.50 -13.40
N ASN A 142 -2.06 17.63 -14.47
CA ASN A 142 -1.65 18.92 -15.01
C ASN A 142 -2.70 19.51 -15.95
N ASN A 143 -2.77 20.84 -15.97
CA ASN A 143 -3.51 21.60 -16.98
C ASN A 143 -4.97 21.16 -17.10
N VAL A 144 -5.61 20.89 -15.95
CA VAL A 144 -7.02 20.52 -15.89
C VAL A 144 -7.87 21.76 -15.62
N PRO A 145 -9.10 21.84 -16.14
CA PRO A 145 -9.98 22.97 -15.82
C PRO A 145 -10.25 23.03 -14.31
N SER A 146 -10.28 24.23 -13.75
CA SER A 146 -10.66 24.40 -12.34
C SER A 146 -12.12 24.00 -12.12
N ALA A 147 -12.47 23.65 -10.88
CA ALA A 147 -13.84 23.28 -10.54
C ALA A 147 -14.86 24.43 -10.73
N ASN A 148 -14.40 25.68 -10.69
CA ASN A 148 -15.26 26.87 -10.72
C ASN A 148 -15.22 27.64 -12.06
N ASP A 149 -14.14 27.48 -12.83
CA ASP A 149 -13.96 28.12 -14.14
C ASP A 149 -13.27 27.14 -15.11
N PRO A 150 -13.96 26.66 -16.15
CA PRO A 150 -13.40 25.71 -17.12
C PRO A 150 -12.32 26.31 -18.02
N ASN A 151 -12.14 27.64 -18.04
CA ASN A 151 -11.09 28.31 -18.80
C ASN A 151 -9.82 28.55 -17.98
N ASN A 152 -9.89 28.39 -16.66
CA ASN A 152 -8.75 28.49 -15.77
C ASN A 152 -8.14 27.10 -15.57
N LEU A 153 -6.96 26.86 -16.13
CA LEU A 153 -6.25 25.58 -16.00
C LEU A 153 -5.40 25.57 -14.73
N VAL A 154 -5.55 24.52 -13.94
CA VAL A 154 -4.91 24.35 -12.63
C VAL A 154 -4.26 22.96 -12.53
N VAL A 155 -3.59 22.72 -11.41
CA VAL A 155 -3.14 21.39 -11.00
C VAL A 155 -4.10 20.88 -9.94
N LEU A 156 -4.56 19.63 -10.11
CA LEU A 156 -5.37 18.92 -9.12
C LEU A 156 -4.73 17.56 -8.79
N TYR A 157 -5.01 17.05 -7.60
CA TYR A 157 -4.49 15.77 -7.11
C TYR A 157 -5.66 14.88 -6.72
N SER A 158 -5.90 13.80 -7.46
CA SER A 158 -6.90 12.81 -7.06
C SER A 158 -6.27 11.76 -6.16
N SER A 159 -6.92 11.50 -5.03
CA SER A 159 -6.46 10.61 -3.98
C SER A 159 -7.44 9.45 -3.80
N TYR A 160 -6.89 8.25 -3.70
CA TYR A 160 -7.63 6.99 -3.63
C TYR A 160 -7.13 6.20 -2.43
N SER A 161 -7.94 6.05 -1.39
CA SER A 161 -7.49 5.53 -0.10
C SER A 161 -8.27 4.28 0.34
N HIS A 162 -7.76 3.63 1.39
CA HIS A 162 -8.25 2.38 1.95
C HIS A 162 -8.20 1.17 0.99
N LEU A 163 -7.21 1.15 0.09
CA LEU A 163 -7.08 0.14 -0.96
C LEU A 163 -6.64 -1.22 -0.39
N SER A 164 -7.04 -2.33 -1.01
CA SER A 164 -6.49 -3.65 -0.69
C SER A 164 -5.20 -3.92 -1.47
N ASP A 165 -5.16 -3.43 -2.71
CA ASP A 165 -4.05 -3.62 -3.62
C ASP A 165 -3.80 -2.37 -4.46
N VAL A 166 -2.53 -2.06 -4.71
CA VAL A 166 -2.05 -0.89 -5.44
C VAL A 166 -1.34 -1.40 -6.69
N LEU A 167 -1.90 -1.08 -7.87
CA LEU A 167 -1.47 -1.66 -9.15
C LEU A 167 -0.50 -0.75 -9.93
N VAL A 168 -0.14 0.39 -9.35
CA VAL A 168 0.69 1.43 -9.97
C VAL A 168 1.81 1.86 -9.05
N SER A 169 2.85 2.49 -9.61
CA SER A 169 4.03 2.96 -8.85
C SER A 169 4.23 4.47 -9.00
N PRO A 170 4.92 5.15 -8.05
CA PRO A 170 5.25 6.57 -8.20
C PRO A 170 6.07 6.81 -9.47
N GLY A 171 5.74 7.88 -10.20
CA GLY A 171 6.30 8.21 -11.51
C GLY A 171 5.55 7.58 -12.70
N GLN A 172 4.65 6.62 -12.48
CA GLN A 172 3.86 6.02 -13.56
C GLN A 172 2.87 7.03 -14.16
N ILE A 173 2.83 7.11 -15.49
CA ILE A 173 1.78 7.82 -16.22
C ILE A 173 0.57 6.88 -16.29
N VAL A 174 -0.60 7.41 -15.93
CA VAL A 174 -1.88 6.70 -16.01
C VAL A 174 -2.83 7.43 -16.94
N THR A 175 -3.67 6.68 -17.62
CA THR A 175 -4.70 7.20 -18.52
C THR A 175 -6.09 7.19 -17.88
N LYS A 176 -6.98 8.08 -18.33
CA LYS A 176 -8.37 8.12 -17.90
C LYS A 176 -9.02 6.74 -18.05
N GLY A 177 -9.49 6.18 -16.94
CA GLY A 177 -10.15 4.87 -16.93
C GLY A 177 -9.22 3.67 -16.87
N GLU A 178 -7.91 3.88 -16.73
CA GLU A 178 -6.94 2.85 -16.38
C GLU A 178 -7.21 2.35 -14.96
N GLN A 179 -7.17 1.03 -14.76
CA GLN A 179 -7.32 0.45 -13.43
C GLN A 179 -6.03 0.64 -12.66
N ILE A 180 -6.11 1.29 -11.50
CA ILE A 180 -4.94 1.66 -10.70
C ILE A 180 -4.87 0.96 -9.35
N ALA A 181 -5.98 0.39 -8.88
CA ALA A 181 -6.06 -0.28 -7.59
C ALA A 181 -7.25 -1.22 -7.46
N LEU A 182 -7.30 -1.92 -6.33
CA LEU A 182 -8.48 -2.61 -5.81
C LEU A 182 -8.89 -1.99 -4.47
N SER A 183 -10.20 -1.82 -4.25
CA SER A 183 -10.73 -1.34 -2.98
C SER A 183 -10.43 -2.29 -1.82
N GLY A 184 -10.36 -1.78 -0.61
CA GLY A 184 -10.13 -2.56 0.59
C GLY A 184 -10.71 -1.91 1.84
N SER A 185 -10.10 -2.21 2.99
CA SER A 185 -10.46 -1.66 4.29
C SER A 185 -9.20 -1.47 5.16
N THR A 186 -8.12 -0.95 4.56
CA THR A 186 -6.83 -0.73 5.25
C THR A 186 -6.79 0.64 5.96
N GLY A 187 -5.88 0.82 6.91
CA GLY A 187 -5.75 2.09 7.64
C GLY A 187 -6.80 2.23 8.73
N THR A 188 -7.44 3.39 8.85
CA THR A 188 -8.52 3.64 9.84
C THR A 188 -9.92 3.26 9.33
N ALA A 189 -10.03 2.70 8.12
CA ALA A 189 -11.31 2.23 7.60
C ALA A 189 -11.89 1.08 8.44
N THR A 190 -13.15 1.24 8.85
CA THR A 190 -13.87 0.21 9.63
C THR A 190 -14.63 -0.78 8.78
N THR A 191 -14.89 -0.43 7.51
CA THR A 191 -15.56 -1.30 6.54
C THR A 191 -15.00 -1.04 5.13
N PRO A 192 -15.16 -1.98 4.18
CA PRO A 192 -14.72 -1.77 2.82
C PRO A 192 -15.41 -0.58 2.12
N HIS A 193 -14.60 0.35 1.63
CA HIS A 193 -15.03 1.50 0.82
C HIS A 193 -13.84 2.10 0.07
N LEU A 194 -14.11 2.96 -0.90
CA LEU A 194 -13.12 3.89 -1.45
C LEU A 194 -13.31 5.26 -0.80
N HIS A 195 -12.26 5.77 -0.17
CA HIS A 195 -12.18 7.18 0.22
C HIS A 195 -11.56 7.96 -0.95
N PHE A 196 -12.40 8.74 -1.66
CA PHE A 196 -12.03 9.44 -2.89
C PHE A 196 -12.03 10.95 -2.69
N GLN A 197 -10.86 11.57 -2.84
CA GLN A 197 -10.63 12.99 -2.58
C GLN A 197 -9.97 13.65 -3.79
N ILE A 198 -10.23 14.94 -3.99
CA ILE A 198 -9.47 15.76 -4.94
C ILE A 198 -8.97 17.01 -4.23
N ASP A 199 -7.65 17.14 -4.16
CA ASP A 199 -6.97 18.29 -3.58
C ASP A 199 -6.57 19.29 -4.67
N THR A 200 -6.56 20.56 -4.30
CA THR A 200 -5.96 21.65 -5.08
C THR A 200 -4.45 21.72 -4.83
N ASP A 201 -3.72 22.41 -5.70
CA ASP A 201 -2.28 22.67 -5.52
C ASP A 201 -1.95 23.52 -4.29
N ASP A 202 -2.93 24.24 -3.73
CA ASP A 202 -2.77 25.02 -2.50
C ASP A 202 -2.84 24.15 -1.23
N ALA A 203 -3.21 22.88 -1.35
CA ALA A 203 -3.19 21.98 -0.21
C ALA A 203 -1.74 21.72 0.24
N PRO A 204 -1.44 21.77 1.55
CA PRO A 204 -0.06 21.66 2.05
C PRO A 204 0.55 20.25 1.88
N TRP A 205 -0.28 19.22 1.72
CA TRP A 205 0.11 17.84 1.42
C TRP A 205 -1.06 17.08 0.79
N HIS A 206 -0.79 15.90 0.22
CA HIS A 206 -1.78 15.05 -0.47
C HIS A 206 -1.66 13.57 -0.02
N PRO A 207 -2.76 12.88 0.34
CA PRO A 207 -4.11 13.42 0.52
C PRO A 207 -4.17 14.39 1.71
N PHE A 208 -4.80 15.55 1.53
CA PHE A 208 -4.93 16.54 2.58
C PHE A 208 -5.89 16.10 3.68
N TRP A 209 -5.59 16.45 4.94
CA TRP A 209 -6.50 16.24 6.07
C TRP A 209 -6.64 17.54 6.89
N PRO A 210 -7.86 17.98 7.26
CA PRO A 210 -8.10 19.37 7.63
C PRO A 210 -7.78 19.76 9.07
N PHE A 211 -7.50 18.80 9.95
CA PHE A 211 -7.15 19.06 11.34
C PHE A 211 -6.18 18.01 11.85
N ASP A 212 -5.35 18.37 12.83
CA ASP A 212 -4.52 17.42 13.55
C ASP A 212 -4.97 17.27 15.01
N TRP A 213 -4.18 16.57 15.82
CA TRP A 213 -4.49 16.37 17.22
C TRP A 213 -4.50 17.70 18.03
N ASN A 214 -3.66 18.67 17.68
CA ASN A 214 -3.63 19.96 18.37
C ASN A 214 -4.94 20.73 18.14
N ASP A 215 -5.44 20.71 16.91
CA ASP A 215 -6.74 21.29 16.58
C ASP A 215 -7.87 20.64 17.41
N GLN A 216 -7.83 19.31 17.59
CA GLN A 216 -8.80 18.57 18.41
C GLN A 216 -8.71 18.92 19.90
N GLN A 217 -7.50 19.11 20.43
CA GLN A 217 -7.28 19.55 21.79
C GLN A 217 -7.75 20.99 22.00
N ALA A 218 -7.43 21.90 21.07
CA ALA A 218 -7.91 23.28 21.08
C ALA A 218 -9.45 23.37 21.00
N ALA A 219 -10.09 22.40 20.33
CA ALA A 219 -11.54 22.25 20.29
C ALA A 219 -12.15 21.56 21.54
N GLY A 220 -11.40 21.46 22.64
CA GLY A 220 -11.87 20.90 23.90
C GLY A 220 -11.51 19.43 24.14
N GLY A 221 -10.51 18.91 23.42
CA GLY A 221 -10.06 17.51 23.55
C GLY A 221 -11.05 16.52 22.96
N ILE A 222 -11.69 16.90 21.85
CA ILE A 222 -12.69 16.06 21.18
C ILE A 222 -12.04 14.92 20.40
N ASP A 223 -12.66 13.75 20.39
CA ASP A 223 -12.18 12.62 19.61
C ASP A 223 -12.33 12.85 18.10
N PHE A 224 -11.71 11.98 17.30
CA PHE A 224 -11.67 12.10 15.84
C PHE A 224 -13.06 12.13 15.19
N PHE A 225 -14.00 11.29 15.64
CA PHE A 225 -15.34 11.24 15.08
C PHE A 225 -16.12 12.49 15.46
N THR A 226 -15.98 12.96 16.70
CA THR A 226 -16.56 14.23 17.14
C THR A 226 -15.99 15.41 16.36
N ALA A 227 -14.68 15.43 16.07
CA ALA A 227 -14.05 16.47 15.27
C ALA A 227 -14.62 16.55 13.84
N ILE A 228 -14.79 15.39 13.18
CA ILE A 228 -15.43 15.32 11.86
C ILE A 228 -16.88 15.79 11.92
N ASN A 229 -17.65 15.28 12.89
CA ASN A 229 -19.08 15.56 13.01
C ASN A 229 -19.38 17.02 13.36
N THR A 230 -18.47 17.70 14.06
CA THR A 230 -18.58 19.11 14.40
C THR A 230 -18.00 20.04 13.32
N GLY A 231 -17.33 19.48 12.31
CA GLY A 231 -16.75 20.25 11.21
C GLY A 231 -15.44 20.96 11.54
N LEU A 232 -14.65 20.43 12.48
CA LEU A 232 -13.33 20.98 12.81
C LEU A 232 -12.47 21.07 11.55
N GLY A 233 -11.88 22.23 11.27
CA GLY A 233 -11.04 22.44 10.08
C GLY A 233 -11.80 22.52 8.74
N ARG A 234 -13.14 22.50 8.72
CA ARG A 234 -13.93 22.49 7.47
C ARG A 234 -13.59 23.64 6.52
N GLU A 235 -13.36 24.85 7.03
CA GLU A 235 -13.00 26.00 6.17
C GLU A 235 -11.66 25.79 5.45
N LYS A 236 -10.68 25.23 6.15
CA LYS A 236 -9.38 24.85 5.57
C LYS A 236 -9.53 23.73 4.54
N ALA A 237 -10.40 22.76 4.81
CA ALA A 237 -10.74 21.69 3.88
C ALA A 237 -11.37 22.26 2.58
N LEU A 238 -12.35 23.15 2.73
CA LEU A 238 -13.05 23.80 1.60
C LEU A 238 -12.13 24.70 0.77
N SER A 239 -11.11 25.31 1.36
CA SER A 239 -10.16 26.15 0.64
C SER A 239 -9.08 25.37 -0.11
N THR A 240 -8.89 24.08 0.20
CA THR A 240 -7.78 23.27 -0.34
C THR A 240 -8.24 22.03 -1.10
N THR A 241 -9.53 21.71 -1.07
CA THR A 241 -10.11 20.55 -1.76
C THR A 241 -11.29 20.95 -2.64
N VAL A 242 -11.61 20.11 -3.62
CA VAL A 242 -12.78 20.30 -4.49
C VAL A 242 -13.75 19.14 -4.34
N ASN A 243 -15.04 19.39 -4.55
CA ASN A 243 -16.04 18.33 -4.52
C ASN A 243 -15.73 17.27 -5.60
N PRO A 244 -15.29 16.05 -5.22
CA PRO A 244 -14.70 15.10 -6.15
C PRO A 244 -15.69 14.66 -7.22
N MET A 245 -16.91 14.33 -6.81
CA MET A 245 -17.92 13.78 -7.69
C MET A 245 -18.64 14.85 -8.51
N LYS A 246 -18.78 16.09 -8.02
CA LYS A 246 -19.22 17.21 -8.87
C LYS A 246 -18.19 17.52 -9.96
N TYR A 247 -16.90 17.50 -9.62
CA TYR A 247 -15.83 17.68 -10.60
C TYR A 247 -15.85 16.58 -11.67
N VAL A 248 -15.86 15.30 -11.24
CA VAL A 248 -15.96 14.16 -12.15
C VAL A 248 -17.18 14.30 -13.06
N GLN A 249 -18.37 14.53 -12.53
CA GLN A 249 -19.60 14.60 -13.35
C GLN A 249 -19.62 15.79 -14.33
N SER A 250 -18.89 16.86 -14.06
CA SER A 250 -18.83 18.04 -14.93
C SER A 250 -18.10 17.79 -16.26
N TYR A 251 -17.17 16.82 -16.28
CA TYR A 251 -16.30 16.54 -17.42
C TYR A 251 -16.44 15.12 -17.99
N MET A 252 -17.49 14.39 -17.60
CA MET A 252 -17.75 13.02 -18.07
C MET A 252 -18.06 12.95 -19.57
N SER A 253 -18.65 14.01 -20.14
CA SER A 253 -18.95 14.09 -21.58
C SER A 253 -17.72 14.48 -22.43
N GLY A 254 -16.53 14.54 -21.82
CA GLY A 254 -15.30 15.02 -22.43
C GLY A 254 -15.02 16.49 -22.12
N TYR A 255 -13.80 16.93 -22.46
CA TYR A 255 -13.37 18.32 -22.36
C TYR A 255 -12.72 18.75 -23.66
N THR A 256 -13.19 19.86 -24.23
CA THR A 256 -12.71 20.43 -25.50
C THR A 256 -12.05 21.80 -25.32
N GLY A 257 -11.63 22.14 -24.09
CA GLY A 257 -11.13 23.47 -23.73
C GLY A 257 -9.80 23.87 -24.40
N VAL A 258 -9.45 25.15 -24.19
CA VAL A 258 -8.72 26.06 -25.08
C VAL A 258 -7.54 25.43 -25.83
N SER A 259 -7.58 25.54 -27.18
CA SER A 259 -6.45 25.29 -28.06
C SER A 259 -5.24 26.13 -27.62
N SER A 260 -4.25 25.49 -27.00
CA SER A 260 -2.95 26.12 -26.82
C SER A 260 -2.31 26.30 -28.20
N ASN A 261 -2.10 27.56 -28.60
CA ASN A 261 -1.21 27.86 -29.71
C ASN A 261 0.20 27.39 -29.31
N SER A 262 0.57 26.17 -29.70
CA SER A 262 1.95 25.71 -29.62
C SER A 262 2.78 26.48 -30.66
N SER A 263 3.47 27.53 -30.23
CA SER A 263 4.61 28.06 -30.97
C SER A 263 5.89 27.58 -30.31
N THR A 264 6.23 26.32 -30.57
CA THR A 264 7.61 25.83 -30.43
C THR A 264 7.96 25.10 -31.71
N SER A 265 8.91 25.71 -32.42
CA SER A 265 9.39 25.38 -33.74
C SER A 265 9.93 23.95 -33.78
N ALA A 266 9.24 23.05 -34.49
CA ALA A 266 9.78 21.76 -34.85
C ALA A 266 10.91 21.97 -35.87
N SER A 267 12.14 21.67 -35.47
CA SER A 267 13.28 21.60 -36.37
C SER A 267 13.12 20.38 -37.27
N SER A 268 12.94 20.65 -38.55
CA SER A 268 12.84 19.67 -39.64
C SER A 268 14.11 18.83 -39.75
N VAL A 269 13.97 17.50 -39.74
CA VAL A 269 14.87 16.62 -40.47
C VAL A 269 14.02 15.79 -41.42
N VAL A 270 14.19 16.07 -42.70
CA VAL A 270 13.58 15.38 -43.85
C VAL A 270 14.61 14.41 -44.40
N ALA A 271 14.18 13.17 -44.62
CA ALA A 271 14.53 12.27 -45.74
C ALA A 271 13.99 10.88 -45.41
N SER A 272 13.47 10.03 -46.30
CA SER A 272 12.79 10.10 -47.60
C SER A 272 12.58 8.64 -48.02
N GLU A 273 11.35 8.26 -48.38
CA GLU A 273 10.91 7.26 -49.40
C GLU A 273 11.59 5.86 -49.46
N GLY A 274 10.91 4.72 -49.62
CA GLY A 274 9.63 4.44 -50.29
C GLY A 274 9.12 3.00 -50.04
N PRO A 275 8.22 2.47 -50.89
CA PRO A 275 7.10 1.61 -50.47
C PRO A 275 7.30 0.11 -50.76
N VAL A 276 6.63 -0.77 -50.00
CA VAL A 276 6.38 -2.15 -50.44
C VAL A 276 4.98 -2.60 -50.06
N THR A 277 4.18 -2.87 -51.10
CA THR A 277 2.90 -3.59 -51.07
C THR A 277 3.15 -5.09 -51.30
N ALA A 278 2.46 -5.96 -50.57
CA ALA A 278 1.90 -7.22 -51.10
C ALA A 278 0.99 -7.90 -50.07
N THR A 279 -0.12 -8.42 -50.58
CA THR A 279 -1.33 -9.01 -50.00
C THR A 279 -1.19 -10.53 -49.67
N PRO A 280 -2.23 -11.20 -49.12
CA PRO A 280 -2.12 -12.38 -48.25
C PRO A 280 -2.21 -13.74 -48.97
N VAL A 281 -1.89 -14.82 -48.26
CA VAL A 281 -2.13 -16.20 -48.70
C VAL A 281 -3.05 -16.90 -47.70
N VAL A 282 -4.19 -17.36 -48.24
CA VAL A 282 -5.13 -18.33 -47.66
C VAL A 282 -4.71 -19.72 -48.11
N SER A 283 -4.88 -20.74 -47.25
CA SER A 283 -5.15 -22.10 -47.73
C SER A 283 -6.00 -22.87 -46.72
N ASP A 284 -7.20 -23.23 -47.19
CA ASP A 284 -8.11 -24.26 -46.71
C ASP A 284 -7.43 -25.61 -46.44
N SER A 285 -7.99 -26.38 -45.49
CA SER A 285 -8.64 -27.66 -45.83
C SER A 285 -9.27 -28.29 -44.59
N ALA A 286 -10.58 -28.54 -44.67
CA ALA A 286 -11.37 -29.41 -43.82
C ALA A 286 -11.37 -30.85 -44.36
N ASP A 287 -11.50 -31.84 -43.47
CA ASP A 287 -12.30 -33.07 -43.61
C ASP A 287 -12.13 -33.89 -42.30
N SER A 288 -13.16 -34.08 -41.48
CA SER A 288 -14.28 -35.03 -41.58
C SER A 288 -13.85 -36.50 -41.46
N VAL A 289 -14.25 -37.18 -40.37
CA VAL A 289 -14.93 -38.49 -40.39
C VAL A 289 -15.63 -38.74 -39.05
N ALA A 290 -16.86 -39.25 -39.11
CA ALA A 290 -17.68 -39.74 -38.01
C ALA A 290 -17.86 -41.28 -38.09
N SER A 291 -18.64 -41.84 -37.15
CA SER A 291 -19.17 -43.22 -37.03
C SER A 291 -18.30 -44.21 -36.23
N GLU A 292 -18.82 -45.12 -35.39
CA GLU A 292 -20.19 -45.48 -34.94
C GLU A 292 -20.08 -46.51 -33.77
N VAL A 293 -21.07 -46.49 -32.85
CA VAL A 293 -21.88 -47.62 -32.29
C VAL A 293 -21.19 -48.82 -31.61
N ILE A 294 -21.57 -49.18 -30.36
CA ILE A 294 -22.26 -50.46 -29.97
C ILE A 294 -23.04 -50.32 -28.62
N ASP A 295 -24.31 -50.77 -28.66
CA ASP A 295 -25.30 -51.22 -27.64
C ASP A 295 -24.78 -52.04 -26.43
N ALA A 296 -25.51 -52.38 -25.33
CA ALA A 296 -26.77 -51.98 -24.67
C ALA A 296 -27.00 -52.90 -23.43
N VAL A 297 -28.01 -52.52 -22.59
CA VAL A 297 -28.84 -53.35 -21.64
C VAL A 297 -28.15 -53.86 -20.35
N VAL A 298 -28.68 -53.72 -19.11
CA VAL A 298 -29.88 -54.36 -18.50
C VAL A 298 -30.34 -53.59 -17.24
N GLU A 299 -31.67 -53.42 -17.10
CA GLU A 299 -32.39 -53.09 -15.86
C GLU A 299 -32.69 -54.37 -15.05
N GLU A 300 -32.63 -54.30 -13.72
CA GLU A 300 -33.53 -55.12 -12.89
C GLU A 300 -33.85 -54.43 -11.56
N THR A 301 -35.16 -54.32 -11.29
CA THR A 301 -35.78 -53.77 -10.09
C THR A 301 -36.15 -54.88 -9.11
N THR A 302 -35.93 -54.68 -7.80
CA THR A 302 -36.71 -55.36 -6.74
C THR A 302 -36.93 -54.46 -5.53
N GLU A 303 -38.17 -54.46 -5.04
CA GLU A 303 -38.76 -53.64 -3.98
C GLU A 303 -38.50 -54.13 -2.53
N VAL A 304 -38.34 -53.14 -1.64
CA VAL A 304 -38.88 -52.96 -0.26
C VAL A 304 -38.47 -53.90 0.89
N SER A 305 -37.75 -53.32 1.86
CA SER A 305 -38.08 -53.44 3.30
C SER A 305 -37.41 -52.31 4.13
N GLU A 306 -38.20 -51.54 4.86
CA GLU A 306 -37.81 -50.71 6.02
C GLU A 306 -38.65 -51.20 7.23
N PRO A 307 -38.32 -50.87 8.51
CA PRO A 307 -37.16 -50.12 9.01
C PRO A 307 -36.49 -50.76 10.26
N GLU A 308 -35.19 -50.54 10.45
CA GLU A 308 -34.59 -50.48 11.80
C GLU A 308 -33.65 -49.28 11.87
N SER A 309 -33.78 -48.53 12.96
CA SER A 309 -33.01 -47.33 13.29
C SER A 309 -31.50 -47.61 13.31
N VAL A 310 -30.75 -46.93 12.45
CA VAL A 310 -29.29 -46.87 12.47
C VAL A 310 -28.88 -45.43 12.78
N GLU A 311 -28.03 -45.26 13.79
CA GLU A 311 -27.41 -44.00 14.17
C GLU A 311 -26.73 -43.33 12.97
N GLU A 312 -26.88 -42.01 12.84
CA GLU A 312 -26.11 -41.19 11.90
C GLU A 312 -24.61 -41.37 12.19
N VAL A 313 -23.94 -42.17 11.36
CA VAL A 313 -22.49 -42.12 11.23
C VAL A 313 -22.17 -40.86 10.45
N ALA A 314 -21.51 -39.91 11.11
CA ALA A 314 -20.98 -38.72 10.48
C ALA A 314 -20.15 -39.12 9.25
N ILE A 315 -20.55 -38.62 8.08
CA ILE A 315 -19.68 -38.60 6.91
C ILE A 315 -18.59 -37.59 7.24
N GLU A 316 -17.49 -38.05 7.85
CA GLU A 316 -16.25 -37.29 7.84
C GLU A 316 -15.87 -37.02 6.38
N ASP A 317 -15.60 -35.76 6.08
CA ASP A 317 -15.06 -35.27 4.81
C ASP A 317 -13.86 -36.12 4.36
N VAL A 318 -14.11 -37.10 3.50
CA VAL A 318 -13.06 -37.82 2.77
C VAL A 318 -12.34 -36.87 1.77
N ALA A 319 -12.90 -35.68 1.53
CA ALA A 319 -12.36 -34.67 0.62
C ALA A 319 -11.10 -33.93 1.13
N GLU A 320 -10.85 -33.85 2.44
CA GLU A 320 -9.67 -33.11 2.97
C GLU A 320 -8.36 -33.93 3.01
N LYS A 321 -8.44 -35.26 2.89
CA LYS A 321 -7.26 -36.15 3.05
C LYS A 321 -6.32 -36.24 1.84
N ASN A 322 -6.70 -35.68 0.68
CA ASN A 322 -5.94 -35.82 -0.57
C ASN A 322 -5.40 -34.48 -1.15
N ILE A 323 -5.29 -33.42 -0.34
CA ILE A 323 -4.75 -32.13 -0.81
C ILE A 323 -3.22 -32.13 -0.69
N LEU A 324 -2.51 -32.06 -1.82
CA LEU A 324 -1.05 -31.90 -1.85
C LEU A 324 -0.66 -30.46 -1.50
N LYS A 325 0.30 -30.31 -0.57
CA LYS A 325 0.95 -29.06 -0.21
C LYS A 325 2.38 -29.02 -0.76
N PHE A 326 2.74 -27.90 -1.40
CA PHE A 326 4.09 -27.62 -1.88
C PHE A 326 4.72 -26.55 -0.97
N GLU A 327 5.91 -26.84 -0.45
CA GLU A 327 6.71 -25.87 0.31
C GLU A 327 7.96 -25.53 -0.50
N VAL A 328 8.26 -24.23 -0.64
CA VAL A 328 9.47 -23.71 -1.30
C VAL A 328 10.37 -23.10 -0.23
N LEU A 329 11.56 -23.69 -0.03
CA LEU A 329 12.56 -23.14 0.87
C LEU A 329 13.55 -22.27 0.07
N VAL A 330 13.69 -21.00 0.43
CA VAL A 330 14.67 -20.08 -0.18
C VAL A 330 15.82 -19.86 0.79
N GLU A 331 17.03 -20.32 0.45
CA GLU A 331 18.24 -20.01 1.21
C GLU A 331 18.87 -18.70 0.68
N ASN A 332 18.67 -17.63 1.45
CA ASN A 332 19.47 -16.41 1.64
C ASN A 332 20.11 -15.62 0.47
N GLN A 333 19.84 -14.30 0.53
CA GLN A 333 20.56 -13.12 -0.04
C GLN A 333 20.13 -12.65 -1.46
N TYR A 334 19.63 -11.41 -1.51
CA TYR A 334 19.42 -10.64 -2.73
C TYR A 334 20.75 -10.38 -3.44
N HIS A 335 20.85 -10.66 -4.73
CA HIS A 335 21.41 -9.83 -5.81
C HIS A 335 20.77 -10.28 -7.13
N GLN A 336 20.87 -9.48 -8.21
CA GLN A 336 20.27 -9.79 -9.53
C GLN A 336 20.37 -11.29 -9.86
N LEU A 337 19.23 -11.92 -10.12
CA LEU A 337 19.07 -13.37 -10.22
C LEU A 337 19.88 -13.92 -11.40
N LYS A 338 21.05 -14.48 -11.10
CA LYS A 338 21.73 -15.46 -11.95
C LYS A 338 22.17 -16.64 -11.09
N ASP A 339 21.70 -17.83 -11.46
CA ASP A 339 22.10 -19.16 -10.97
C ASP A 339 21.85 -19.48 -9.47
N SER A 340 20.58 -19.46 -9.02
CA SER A 340 20.20 -20.01 -7.70
C SER A 340 19.42 -21.33 -7.81
N MET A 341 19.79 -22.33 -6.98
CA MET A 341 19.06 -23.60 -6.89
C MET A 341 17.89 -23.48 -5.91
N TYR A 342 16.70 -23.95 -6.30
CA TYR A 342 15.50 -23.96 -5.46
C TYR A 342 15.18 -25.39 -5.01
N LYS A 343 14.78 -25.58 -3.75
CA LYS A 343 14.22 -26.85 -3.25
C LYS A 343 12.71 -26.77 -3.19
N ILE A 344 12.05 -27.72 -3.86
CA ILE A 344 10.59 -27.92 -3.83
C ILE A 344 10.32 -29.28 -3.20
N SER A 345 9.44 -29.34 -2.21
CA SER A 345 9.05 -30.59 -1.53
C SER A 345 7.54 -30.85 -1.60
N LEU A 346 7.16 -32.12 -1.83
CA LEU A 346 5.77 -32.60 -1.88
C LEU A 346 5.30 -33.13 -0.51
N LYS A 347 4.20 -32.59 0.02
CA LYS A 347 3.60 -32.99 1.32
C LYS A 347 2.09 -33.23 1.22
N ASN A 348 1.53 -34.01 2.15
CA ASN A 348 0.09 -34.18 2.36
C ASN A 348 -0.53 -32.93 3.03
N SER A 349 -1.87 -32.89 3.11
CA SER A 349 -2.63 -31.77 3.67
C SER A 349 -2.35 -31.51 5.14
N ASP A 350 -1.99 -32.55 5.89
CA ASP A 350 -1.55 -32.52 7.28
C ASP A 350 -0.06 -32.12 7.46
N GLY A 351 0.66 -31.86 6.35
CA GLY A 351 2.08 -31.52 6.34
C GLY A 351 3.02 -32.72 6.43
N SER A 352 2.49 -33.96 6.46
CA SER A 352 3.30 -35.18 6.40
C SER A 352 3.88 -35.41 5.00
N LYS A 353 4.91 -36.26 4.89
CA LYS A 353 5.56 -36.56 3.61
C LYS A 353 4.56 -37.27 2.68
N PHE A 354 4.48 -36.82 1.44
CA PHE A 354 3.69 -37.53 0.42
C PHE A 354 4.42 -38.82 0.01
N THR A 355 3.72 -39.97 0.05
CA THR A 355 4.28 -41.29 -0.31
C THR A 355 3.42 -42.02 -1.34
N GLY A 356 2.50 -41.32 -2.02
CA GLY A 356 1.57 -41.88 -3.02
C GLY A 356 2.09 -41.83 -4.46
N GLU A 357 1.31 -42.37 -5.40
CA GLU A 357 1.58 -42.28 -6.84
C GLU A 357 0.83 -41.08 -7.47
N LEU A 358 1.50 -40.32 -8.35
CA LEU A 358 0.89 -39.27 -9.16
C LEU A 358 0.71 -39.76 -10.60
N ASN A 359 -0.54 -39.83 -11.05
CA ASN A 359 -0.90 -40.05 -12.45
C ASN A 359 -1.08 -38.70 -13.19
N GLY A 360 0.02 -38.11 -13.66
CA GLY A 360 0.00 -36.94 -14.55
C GLY A 360 1.16 -35.97 -14.37
N ASP A 361 1.29 -35.02 -15.30
CA ASP A 361 2.29 -33.95 -15.26
C ASP A 361 1.91 -32.83 -14.29
N ILE A 362 2.91 -32.23 -13.63
CA ILE A 362 2.76 -31.03 -12.80
C ILE A 362 3.09 -29.81 -13.67
N ASN A 363 2.10 -28.95 -13.92
CA ASN A 363 2.29 -27.72 -14.67
C ASN A 363 2.48 -26.53 -13.73
N ILE A 364 3.65 -25.90 -13.77
CA ILE A 364 3.92 -24.63 -13.09
C ILE A 364 3.64 -23.50 -14.07
N SER A 365 2.68 -22.63 -13.76
CA SER A 365 2.38 -21.45 -14.58
C SER A 365 2.54 -20.16 -13.78
N SER A 366 3.32 -19.22 -14.32
CA SER A 366 3.42 -17.84 -13.84
C SER A 366 2.42 -16.96 -14.60
N PHE A 367 1.73 -16.05 -13.92
CA PHE A 367 0.93 -15.01 -14.59
C PHE A 367 1.24 -13.61 -14.03
N LYS A 368 2.09 -12.85 -14.76
CA LYS A 368 2.01 -11.40 -15.04
C LYS A 368 3.29 -10.95 -15.77
N GLY A 369 3.13 -10.39 -16.98
CA GLY A 369 4.20 -9.81 -17.81
C GLY A 369 4.34 -10.46 -19.19
N ASN A 370 4.77 -9.70 -20.20
CA ASN A 370 5.18 -10.24 -21.50
C ASN A 370 6.44 -11.08 -21.31
N PHE A 371 6.27 -12.38 -21.14
CA PHE A 371 7.36 -13.36 -21.16
C PHE A 371 7.07 -14.38 -22.26
N GLU A 372 8.06 -14.67 -23.09
CA GLU A 372 8.01 -15.86 -23.94
C GLU A 372 8.02 -17.10 -23.02
N ALA A 373 6.97 -17.91 -23.14
CA ALA A 373 6.71 -19.05 -22.29
C ALA A 373 7.86 -20.06 -22.34
N VAL A 374 8.56 -20.23 -21.22
CA VAL A 374 9.29 -21.48 -20.92
C VAL A 374 8.55 -22.12 -19.75
N LYS A 375 7.62 -23.03 -20.05
CA LYS A 375 6.92 -23.84 -19.05
C LYS A 375 7.84 -24.97 -18.58
N PRO A 376 8.33 -25.02 -17.33
CA PRO A 376 8.88 -26.26 -16.82
C PRO A 376 7.72 -27.21 -16.53
N VAL A 377 7.57 -28.24 -17.37
CA VAL A 377 6.76 -29.41 -17.04
C VAL A 377 7.61 -30.26 -16.11
N LEU A 378 7.16 -30.48 -14.87
CA LEU A 378 7.85 -31.37 -13.93
C LEU A 378 7.18 -32.74 -13.91
N SER A 379 8.01 -33.78 -13.88
CA SER A 379 7.62 -35.19 -13.80
C SER A 379 8.14 -35.84 -12.51
N MET A 380 7.66 -37.04 -12.17
CA MET A 380 8.16 -37.76 -10.99
C MET A 380 9.66 -38.08 -11.05
N ALA A 381 10.22 -38.19 -12.26
CA ALA A 381 11.66 -38.42 -12.44
C ALA A 381 12.51 -37.23 -11.99
N ASP A 382 11.89 -36.06 -11.79
CA ASP A 382 12.56 -34.86 -11.31
C ASP A 382 12.53 -34.73 -9.77
N PHE A 383 11.95 -35.70 -9.06
CA PHE A 383 11.92 -35.76 -7.60
C PHE A 383 12.64 -37.01 -7.09
N ASP A 384 13.36 -36.90 -5.98
CA ASP A 384 13.99 -38.04 -5.34
C ASP A 384 12.97 -38.91 -4.57
N ALA A 385 13.44 -40.03 -4.02
CA ALA A 385 12.62 -40.94 -3.23
C ALA A 385 12.05 -40.29 -1.93
N ASN A 386 12.47 -39.08 -1.59
CA ASN A 386 11.95 -38.29 -0.46
C ASN A 386 10.95 -37.22 -0.89
N GLY A 387 10.63 -37.12 -2.19
CA GLY A 387 9.74 -36.09 -2.74
C GLY A 387 10.40 -34.72 -2.86
N GLU A 388 11.74 -34.64 -2.89
CA GLU A 388 12.51 -33.41 -3.11
C GLU A 388 12.92 -33.27 -4.58
N TYR A 389 12.70 -32.10 -5.17
CA TYR A 389 13.10 -31.82 -6.54
C TYR A 389 14.62 -31.86 -6.70
N ILE A 390 15.10 -32.61 -7.70
CA ILE A 390 16.53 -32.87 -7.97
C ILE A 390 17.07 -32.14 -9.21
N GLY A 391 16.26 -31.35 -9.91
CA GLY A 391 16.65 -30.64 -11.15
C GLY A 391 17.14 -29.19 -10.96
N LYS A 392 17.52 -28.54 -12.06
CA LYS A 392 17.81 -27.09 -12.13
C LYS A 392 16.67 -26.39 -12.86
N MET A 393 15.92 -25.52 -12.18
CA MET A 393 14.97 -24.62 -12.86
C MET A 393 15.70 -23.38 -13.39
N ARG A 394 15.43 -22.99 -14.65
CA ARG A 394 15.97 -21.74 -15.23
C ARG A 394 15.02 -20.56 -15.02
N ASP A 395 15.61 -19.44 -14.64
CA ASP A 395 15.12 -18.05 -14.70
C ASP A 395 13.64 -17.82 -14.38
N LEU A 396 13.28 -17.87 -13.09
CA LEU A 396 12.01 -17.36 -12.58
C LEU A 396 12.26 -16.05 -11.85
N ASN A 397 11.88 -14.92 -12.45
CA ASN A 397 11.91 -13.61 -11.79
C ASN A 397 10.63 -13.43 -10.97
N LEU A 398 10.60 -14.03 -9.77
CA LEU A 398 9.47 -13.94 -8.87
C LEU A 398 9.60 -12.68 -8.02
N GLY A 399 8.74 -11.69 -8.27
CA GLY A 399 8.40 -10.66 -7.27
C GLY A 399 7.63 -11.27 -6.10
N LYS A 400 6.89 -10.46 -5.34
CA LYS A 400 6.02 -10.91 -4.23
C LYS A 400 4.81 -11.76 -4.68
N ASP A 401 4.90 -12.43 -5.82
CA ASP A 401 3.77 -13.06 -6.50
C ASP A 401 3.66 -14.57 -6.21
N LYS A 402 2.41 -15.03 -6.24
CA LYS A 402 1.98 -16.42 -5.97
C LYS A 402 2.37 -17.35 -7.12
N ILE A 403 2.75 -18.59 -6.81
CA ILE A 403 2.96 -19.65 -7.81
C ILE A 403 1.64 -20.43 -7.99
N TYR A 404 1.20 -20.59 -9.23
CA TYR A 404 0.05 -21.43 -9.57
C TYR A 404 0.54 -22.79 -10.07
N ILE A 405 0.15 -23.85 -9.36
CA ILE A 405 0.45 -25.23 -9.75
C ILE A 405 -0.87 -25.90 -10.13
N GLN A 406 -0.94 -26.38 -11.37
CA GLN A 406 -2.10 -27.13 -11.88
C GLN A 406 -1.69 -28.59 -12.09
N TYR A 407 -2.44 -29.51 -11.46
CA TYR A 407 -2.29 -30.94 -11.64
C TYR A 407 -3.46 -31.49 -12.45
N ASN A 408 -3.17 -32.07 -13.62
CA ASN A 408 -4.19 -32.54 -14.57
C ASN A 408 -4.57 -34.02 -14.36
N GLY A 409 -4.69 -34.46 -13.10
CA GLY A 409 -4.98 -35.85 -12.78
C GLY A 409 -6.46 -36.16 -12.56
N LEU A 410 -7.20 -35.35 -11.80
CA LEU A 410 -8.62 -35.56 -11.45
C LEU A 410 -9.17 -34.22 -10.93
N SER A 411 -10.25 -33.70 -11.54
CA SER A 411 -11.03 -32.52 -11.11
C SER A 411 -10.24 -31.37 -10.47
N THR A 412 -9.97 -30.33 -11.26
CA THR A 412 -9.32 -29.04 -10.92
C THR A 412 -9.32 -28.66 -9.43
N TYR A 413 -8.24 -28.99 -8.72
CA TYR A 413 -7.89 -28.38 -7.44
C TYR A 413 -6.86 -27.27 -7.69
N SER A 414 -7.23 -26.03 -7.41
CA SER A 414 -6.28 -24.93 -7.28
C SER A 414 -5.92 -24.77 -5.81
N SER A 415 -4.77 -25.29 -5.39
CA SER A 415 -4.23 -24.97 -4.06
C SER A 415 -3.49 -23.64 -4.13
N TRP A 416 -3.81 -22.76 -3.18
CA TRP A 416 -3.09 -21.52 -2.96
C TRP A 416 -1.80 -21.83 -2.20
N PHE A 417 -0.67 -21.43 -2.77
CA PHE A 417 0.56 -21.31 -2.02
C PHE A 417 0.84 -19.84 -1.87
N ASP A 418 0.79 -19.35 -0.63
CA ASP A 418 1.70 -18.28 -0.31
C ASP A 418 3.09 -18.88 -0.49
N ILE A 419 3.97 -18.16 -1.21
CA ILE A 419 5.38 -18.30 -0.90
C ILE A 419 5.51 -17.73 0.50
N ILE A 420 5.17 -18.55 1.50
CA ILE A 420 5.67 -18.38 2.85
C ILE A 420 7.14 -18.76 2.70
N GLY A 421 7.91 -17.85 2.09
CA GLY A 421 9.18 -17.55 2.70
C GLY A 421 8.77 -17.26 4.12
N ASN A 422 9.00 -18.23 5.01
CA ASN A 422 8.92 -17.98 6.44
C ASN A 422 9.59 -16.63 6.56
N LYS A 423 8.87 -15.63 7.09
CA LYS A 423 9.52 -14.41 7.56
C LYS A 423 10.31 -14.86 8.80
N SER A 424 11.29 -15.73 8.56
CA SER A 424 12.40 -15.96 9.42
C SER A 424 12.98 -14.58 9.51
N SER A 425 12.83 -14.00 10.69
CA SER A 425 13.58 -12.82 11.00
C SER A 425 15.01 -13.02 10.53
N LYS A 426 15.55 -12.02 9.84
CA LYS A 426 16.94 -12.03 9.39
C LYS A 426 17.90 -12.18 10.58
N PHE A 427 17.41 -11.96 11.81
CA PHE A 427 18.18 -12.09 13.03
C PHE A 427 17.52 -13.04 14.03
N ALA A 428 18.33 -13.92 14.62
CA ALA A 428 17.86 -14.93 15.58
C ALA A 428 17.20 -14.32 16.84
N ASP A 429 17.56 -13.09 17.20
CA ASP A 429 17.12 -12.37 18.40
C ASP A 429 16.04 -11.30 18.12
N VAL A 430 15.47 -11.28 16.92
CA VAL A 430 14.33 -10.42 16.55
C VAL A 430 13.20 -11.28 15.99
N PRO A 431 12.62 -12.22 16.76
CA PRO A 431 11.60 -13.14 16.22
C PRO A 431 10.35 -12.39 15.75
N ALA A 432 9.53 -13.09 14.94
CA ALA A 432 8.25 -12.56 14.46
C ALA A 432 7.39 -12.05 15.62
N GLY A 433 6.88 -10.82 15.50
CA GLY A 433 6.09 -10.16 16.55
C GLY A 433 6.93 -9.36 17.55
N ASN A 434 8.26 -9.29 17.41
CA ASN A 434 9.06 -8.32 18.14
C ASN A 434 8.61 -6.89 17.77
N LYS A 435 8.37 -6.04 18.77
CA LYS A 435 7.87 -4.66 18.58
C LYS A 435 8.73 -3.79 17.64
N ASN A 436 10.01 -4.10 17.49
CA ASN A 436 10.94 -3.38 16.63
C ASN A 436 11.24 -4.14 15.32
N GLU A 437 10.63 -5.31 15.08
CA GLU A 437 10.90 -6.15 13.90
C GLU A 437 10.73 -5.36 12.60
N GLU A 438 9.60 -4.69 12.42
CA GLU A 438 9.29 -3.94 11.21
C GLU A 438 10.33 -2.85 10.93
N ALA A 439 10.61 -2.02 11.93
CA ALA A 439 11.60 -0.94 11.83
C ALA A 439 13.00 -1.48 11.52
N ILE A 440 13.41 -2.56 12.20
CA ILE A 440 14.72 -3.18 12.01
C ILE A 440 14.84 -3.73 10.59
N MET A 441 13.85 -4.50 10.12
CA MET A 441 13.88 -5.08 8.77
C MET A 441 13.88 -3.99 7.70
N TYR A 442 13.04 -2.97 7.86
CA TYR A 442 12.98 -1.83 6.95
C TYR A 442 14.35 -1.13 6.81
N LEU A 443 15.00 -0.83 7.95
CA LEU A 443 16.28 -0.13 7.94
C LEU A 443 17.42 -1.01 7.43
N VAL A 444 17.35 -2.32 7.62
CA VAL A 444 18.31 -3.26 7.03
C VAL A 444 18.17 -3.30 5.52
N ASP A 445 16.94 -3.36 5.00
CA ASP A 445 16.67 -3.36 3.56
C ASP A 445 17.05 -2.02 2.92
N ALA A 446 16.90 -0.91 3.64
CA ALA A 446 17.35 0.42 3.23
C ALA A 446 18.88 0.64 3.37
N GLY A 447 19.61 -0.36 3.86
CA GLY A 447 21.06 -0.32 4.09
C GLY A 447 21.51 0.63 5.20
N VAL A 448 20.60 1.09 6.07
CA VAL A 448 20.86 2.05 7.14
C VAL A 448 21.49 1.39 8.36
N VAL A 449 20.99 0.20 8.72
CA VAL A 449 21.51 -0.59 9.84
C VAL A 449 21.88 -2.00 9.39
N ASN A 450 22.78 -2.64 10.13
CA ASN A 450 23.18 -4.01 9.90
C ASN A 450 23.18 -4.79 11.22
N GLY A 451 22.98 -6.10 11.13
CA GLY A 451 23.21 -7.01 12.25
C GLY A 451 24.68 -7.36 12.43
N TYR A 452 24.95 -8.22 13.39
CA TYR A 452 26.27 -8.73 13.73
C TYR A 452 26.59 -9.99 12.92
N PRO A 453 27.89 -10.33 12.75
CA PRO A 453 28.31 -11.53 12.02
C PRO A 453 27.77 -12.85 12.59
N ASP A 454 27.34 -12.85 13.85
CA ASP A 454 26.74 -14.01 14.53
C ASP A 454 25.24 -14.20 14.22
N GLY A 455 24.68 -13.39 13.31
CA GLY A 455 23.27 -13.48 12.93
C GLY A 455 22.31 -12.82 13.91
N THR A 456 22.80 -11.97 14.83
CA THR A 456 21.95 -11.20 15.77
C THR A 456 21.84 -9.73 15.37
N PHE A 457 20.79 -9.04 15.82
CA PHE A 457 20.66 -7.57 15.70
C PHE A 457 20.97 -6.86 17.01
N ARG A 458 20.75 -7.53 18.13
CA ARG A 458 20.87 -7.08 19.52
C ARG A 458 19.99 -5.85 19.81
N PRO A 459 18.66 -5.95 19.62
CA PRO A 459 17.75 -4.80 19.71
C PRO A 459 17.78 -4.12 21.09
N ASN A 460 18.07 -4.88 22.15
CA ASN A 460 18.11 -4.35 23.51
C ASN A 460 19.47 -3.76 23.91
N ASN A 461 20.51 -3.90 23.09
CA ASN A 461 21.81 -3.29 23.37
C ASN A 461 21.72 -1.78 23.21
N THR A 462 22.37 -1.03 24.10
CA THR A 462 22.44 0.42 23.99
C THR A 462 23.31 0.87 22.81
N VAL A 463 22.96 2.01 22.23
CA VAL A 463 23.70 2.63 21.11
C VAL A 463 24.67 3.68 21.62
N SER A 464 25.91 3.65 21.15
CA SER A 464 26.88 4.71 21.44
C SER A 464 26.60 5.98 20.63
N ARG A 465 27.11 7.13 21.09
CA ARG A 465 26.94 8.42 20.40
C ARG A 465 27.38 8.39 18.93
N VAL A 466 28.48 7.71 18.61
CA VAL A 466 28.97 7.60 17.23
C VAL A 466 28.16 6.65 16.36
N GLU A 467 27.61 5.58 16.94
CA GLU A 467 26.68 4.70 16.22
C GLU A 467 25.36 5.41 15.91
N ALA A 468 24.86 6.25 16.82
CA ALA A 468 23.69 7.08 16.57
C ALA A 468 23.91 8.06 15.41
N LEU A 469 25.05 8.75 15.36
CA LEU A 469 25.42 9.61 14.23
C LEU A 469 25.42 8.86 12.91
N LYS A 470 26.02 7.65 12.89
CA LYS A 470 26.00 6.80 11.70
C LYS A 470 24.58 6.47 11.26
N PHE A 471 23.73 5.97 12.15
CA PHE A 471 22.37 5.56 11.77
C PHE A 471 21.54 6.75 11.28
N ILE A 472 21.67 7.92 11.91
CA ILE A 472 20.94 9.12 11.52
C ILE A 472 21.38 9.56 10.13
N PHE A 473 22.68 9.72 9.88
CA PHE A 473 23.19 10.21 8.58
C PHE A 473 22.97 9.21 7.44
N GLU A 474 23.07 7.91 7.69
CA GLU A 474 22.71 6.88 6.71
C GLU A 474 21.20 6.84 6.45
N GLY A 475 20.38 7.11 7.46
CA GLY A 475 18.92 7.16 7.36
C GLY A 475 18.43 8.34 6.51
N ILE A 476 19.03 9.52 6.69
CA ILE A 476 18.71 10.73 5.92
C ILE A 476 19.54 10.88 4.64
N LYS A 477 20.42 9.92 4.34
CA LYS A 477 21.32 9.90 3.18
C LYS A 477 22.20 11.16 3.08
N GLU A 478 22.73 11.60 4.22
CA GLU A 478 23.61 12.77 4.33
C GLU A 478 24.98 12.50 3.67
N ALA A 479 25.50 13.49 2.93
CA ALA A 479 26.85 13.42 2.39
C ALA A 479 27.90 13.56 3.51
N LEU A 480 28.82 12.59 3.59
CA LEU A 480 29.87 12.58 4.61
C LEU A 480 31.09 13.41 4.17
N ASN A 481 31.65 14.15 5.12
CA ASN A 481 32.81 15.03 4.93
C ASN A 481 33.97 14.58 5.84
N GLU A 482 35.17 15.07 5.54
CA GLU A 482 36.40 14.82 6.30
C GLU A 482 37.09 16.12 6.69
N GLY A 483 37.81 16.08 7.81
CA GLY A 483 38.68 17.14 8.26
C GLY A 483 39.06 16.99 9.73
N ASN A 484 39.71 18.01 10.28
CA ASN A 484 40.30 17.94 11.61
C ASN A 484 39.21 18.07 12.69
N LEU A 485 39.26 17.18 13.68
CA LEU A 485 38.38 17.20 14.85
C LEU A 485 39.13 17.75 16.08
N PRO A 486 38.51 18.61 16.91
CA PRO A 486 39.17 19.22 18.07
C PRO A 486 39.17 18.31 19.31
N PHE A 487 38.84 17.02 19.18
CA PHE A 487 38.59 16.12 20.30
C PHE A 487 39.81 15.25 20.61
N ASN A 488 40.29 15.29 21.86
CA ASN A 488 41.49 14.57 22.29
C ASN A 488 41.32 13.04 22.37
N ASP A 489 40.07 12.55 22.33
CA ASP A 489 39.72 11.13 22.40
C ASP A 489 39.15 10.57 21.10
N VAL A 490 39.44 11.24 19.98
CA VAL A 490 39.06 10.81 18.64
C VAL A 490 40.28 10.84 17.74
N SER A 491 40.46 9.78 16.96
CA SER A 491 41.44 9.72 15.89
C SER A 491 40.75 9.93 14.54
N GLU A 492 41.41 10.62 13.60
CA GLU A 492 40.92 10.75 12.22
C GLU A 492 40.85 9.39 11.49
N SER A 493 41.56 8.36 11.98
CA SER A 493 41.47 6.99 11.46
C SER A 493 40.32 6.18 12.03
N ASP A 494 39.56 6.70 13.00
CA ASP A 494 38.41 6.00 13.55
C ASP A 494 37.32 5.81 12.50
N TRP A 495 36.65 4.66 12.51
CA TRP A 495 35.61 4.32 11.53
C TRP A 495 34.47 5.35 11.48
N TYR A 496 34.23 6.05 12.59
CA TYR A 496 33.20 7.06 12.74
C TYR A 496 33.67 8.49 12.43
N ALA A 497 34.96 8.70 12.13
CA ALA A 497 35.56 10.03 12.03
C ALA A 497 34.81 10.94 11.04
N LYS A 498 34.40 10.41 9.87
CA LYS A 498 33.64 11.18 8.86
C LYS A 498 32.26 11.60 9.36
N TYR A 499 31.54 10.70 10.02
CA TYR A 499 30.23 11.02 10.60
C TYR A 499 30.35 12.09 11.68
N LEU A 500 31.34 11.94 12.54
CA LEU A 500 31.60 12.91 13.60
C LEU A 500 32.03 14.28 13.03
N TYR A 501 32.89 14.29 12.02
CA TYR A 501 33.29 15.53 11.35
C TYR A 501 32.11 16.23 10.66
N THR A 502 31.27 15.49 9.92
CA THR A 502 30.05 16.07 9.34
C THR A 502 29.15 16.65 10.42
N ALA A 503 28.92 15.92 11.52
CA ALA A 503 28.08 16.40 12.62
C ALA A 503 28.66 17.63 13.31
N TYR A 504 29.98 17.65 13.53
CA TYR A 504 30.69 18.77 14.13
C TYR A 504 30.66 20.02 13.23
N SER A 505 30.99 19.86 11.95
CA SER A 505 31.01 20.96 10.96
C SER A 505 29.63 21.59 10.72
N LYS A 506 28.55 20.81 10.85
CA LYS A 506 27.16 21.28 10.80
C LYS A 506 26.65 21.84 12.14
N GLY A 507 27.46 21.84 13.20
CA GLY A 507 27.07 22.32 14.53
C GLY A 507 26.07 21.41 15.27
N VAL A 508 25.90 20.17 14.81
CA VAL A 508 24.99 19.17 15.42
C VAL A 508 25.53 18.73 16.78
N VAL A 509 26.86 18.62 16.90
CA VAL A 509 27.57 18.21 18.12
C VAL A 509 28.80 19.10 18.37
N ASN A 510 29.09 19.42 19.63
CA ASN A 510 30.21 20.31 20.01
C ASN A 510 31.23 19.68 20.97
N GLY A 511 31.03 18.42 21.39
CA GLY A 511 31.83 17.76 22.44
C GLY A 511 31.58 18.33 23.84
N TYR A 512 32.44 17.94 24.79
CA TYR A 512 32.40 18.34 26.19
C TYR A 512 33.46 19.42 26.47
N SER A 513 33.29 20.15 27.57
CA SER A 513 34.19 21.25 27.99
C SER A 513 35.61 20.79 28.33
N ASP A 514 35.83 19.49 28.53
CA ASP A 514 37.13 18.86 28.77
C ASP A 514 37.91 18.56 27.46
N GLY A 515 37.38 18.96 26.31
CA GLY A 515 37.99 18.73 25.00
C GLY A 515 37.80 17.30 24.47
N ARG A 516 36.84 16.54 25.01
CA ARG A 516 36.52 15.17 24.58
C ARG A 516 35.15 15.09 23.89
N PHE A 517 34.96 14.08 23.04
CA PHE A 517 33.66 13.74 22.46
C PHE A 517 32.97 12.56 23.16
N LYS A 518 33.75 11.65 23.77
CA LYS A 518 33.27 10.40 24.40
C LYS A 518 32.51 9.49 23.42
N PRO A 519 33.16 9.03 22.34
CA PRO A 519 32.50 8.36 21.22
C PRO A 519 31.73 7.09 21.62
N ALA A 520 32.29 6.28 22.52
CA ALA A 520 31.69 5.02 22.98
C ALA A 520 30.62 5.19 24.07
N GLN A 521 30.39 6.41 24.57
CA GLN A 521 29.36 6.64 25.59
C GLN A 521 27.97 6.39 24.99
N THR A 522 27.11 5.71 25.73
CA THR A 522 25.70 5.51 25.36
C THR A 522 25.00 6.85 25.15
N VAL A 523 24.28 6.98 24.03
CA VAL A 523 23.42 8.13 23.78
C VAL A 523 22.13 8.00 24.59
N ASN A 524 21.73 9.06 25.27
CA ASN A 524 20.42 9.11 25.94
C ASN A 524 19.32 9.68 25.02
N LYS A 525 18.05 9.54 25.42
CA LYS A 525 16.91 10.00 24.62
C LYS A 525 16.97 11.50 24.29
N ALA A 526 17.30 12.35 25.27
CA ALA A 526 17.43 13.79 25.06
C ALA A 526 18.50 14.14 24.02
N GLU A 527 19.68 13.54 24.14
CA GLU A 527 20.78 13.72 23.20
C GLU A 527 20.41 13.20 21.81
N PHE A 528 19.78 12.02 21.73
CA PHE A 528 19.42 11.40 20.46
C PHE A 528 18.46 12.28 19.64
N TYR A 529 17.35 12.74 20.22
CA TYR A 529 16.38 13.57 19.48
C TYR A 529 16.96 14.92 19.07
N LYS A 530 17.80 15.54 19.91
CA LYS A 530 18.54 16.74 19.51
C LYS A 530 19.44 16.48 18.30
N ILE A 531 20.23 15.39 18.35
CA ILE A 531 21.13 15.02 17.26
C ILE A 531 20.34 14.69 15.98
N LEU A 532 19.21 13.99 16.11
CA LEU A 532 18.34 13.61 15.00
C LEU A 532 17.88 14.84 14.21
N PHE A 533 17.24 15.80 14.88
CA PHE A 533 16.65 16.95 14.21
C PHE A 533 17.69 17.97 13.76
N ASN A 534 18.72 18.24 14.56
CA ASN A 534 19.81 19.11 14.12
C ASN A 534 20.59 18.49 12.96
N GLY A 535 20.76 17.16 12.95
CA GLY A 535 21.40 16.43 11.86
C GLY A 535 20.69 16.61 10.53
N MET A 536 19.37 16.65 10.57
CA MET A 536 18.51 16.95 9.42
C MET A 536 18.50 18.43 9.01
N GLY A 537 19.06 19.32 9.83
CA GLY A 537 18.94 20.77 9.62
C GLY A 537 17.54 21.31 9.90
N VAL A 538 16.75 20.62 10.74
CA VAL A 538 15.44 21.11 11.17
C VAL A 538 15.63 22.19 12.22
N ASP A 539 15.05 23.37 11.98
CA ASP A 539 15.01 24.46 12.94
C ASP A 539 13.86 24.22 13.95
N VAL A 540 14.16 23.49 15.02
CA VAL A 540 13.20 23.18 16.07
C VAL A 540 12.92 24.44 16.88
N ASN A 541 11.66 24.89 16.91
CA ASN A 541 11.24 26.06 17.67
C ASN A 541 11.68 25.94 19.15
N PRO A 542 12.59 26.79 19.65
CA PRO A 542 13.14 26.67 20.99
C PRO A 542 12.13 27.03 22.09
N ASN A 543 11.03 27.70 21.74
CA ASN A 543 10.02 28.15 22.69
C ASN A 543 8.81 27.22 22.66
N ILE A 544 8.71 26.33 23.65
CA ILE A 544 7.51 25.54 23.89
C ILE A 544 6.73 26.12 25.07
N THR A 545 5.42 26.20 24.94
CA THR A 545 4.52 26.76 25.96
C THR A 545 3.87 25.69 26.83
N GLU A 546 4.00 24.42 26.46
CA GLU A 546 3.38 23.29 27.13
C GLU A 546 4.36 22.17 27.39
N GLN A 547 4.08 21.42 28.45
CA GLN A 547 4.91 20.31 28.91
C GLN A 547 4.72 19.08 28.00
N PRO A 548 5.73 18.63 27.23
CA PRO A 548 5.52 17.56 26.24
C PRO A 548 5.37 16.17 26.87
N PHE A 549 5.97 15.97 28.05
CA PHE A 549 5.90 14.76 28.86
C PHE A 549 5.85 15.13 30.34
N LEU A 550 5.27 14.28 31.19
CA LEU A 550 5.09 14.56 32.61
C LEU A 550 6.42 14.75 33.37
N ASP A 551 7.53 14.22 32.85
CA ASP A 551 8.88 14.29 33.42
C ASP A 551 9.84 15.23 32.66
N VAL A 552 9.32 16.09 31.77
CA VAL A 552 10.13 17.02 30.98
C VAL A 552 9.62 18.44 31.23
N ALA A 553 10.39 19.30 31.87
CA ALA A 553 10.01 20.69 32.09
C ALA A 553 10.14 21.50 30.79
N THR A 554 9.38 22.59 30.63
CA THR A 554 9.41 23.41 29.41
C THR A 554 10.74 24.14 29.19
N ASP A 555 11.51 24.35 30.27
CA ASP A 555 12.84 24.96 30.26
C ASP A 555 13.99 23.95 30.18
N ASP A 556 13.70 22.64 30.12
CA ASP A 556 14.72 21.64 29.84
C ASP A 556 15.30 21.88 28.44
N TRP A 557 16.63 21.86 28.33
CA TRP A 557 17.34 22.15 27.07
C TRP A 557 16.95 21.25 25.89
N PHE A 558 16.38 20.07 26.18
CA PHE A 558 15.93 19.09 25.20
C PHE A 558 14.42 19.10 24.98
N ALA A 559 13.65 19.86 25.76
CA ALA A 559 12.19 19.84 25.73
C ALA A 559 11.63 20.18 24.34
N PRO A 560 12.17 21.18 23.60
CA PRO A 560 11.72 21.46 22.24
C PRO A 560 11.85 20.27 21.28
N TYR A 561 12.96 19.53 21.36
CA TYR A 561 13.20 18.36 20.52
C TYR A 561 12.30 17.19 20.92
N ALA A 562 12.05 17.02 22.21
CA ALA A 562 11.14 16.01 22.73
C ALA A 562 9.69 16.29 22.31
N ALA A 563 9.25 17.54 22.40
CA ALA A 563 7.95 17.99 21.90
C ALA A 563 7.82 17.71 20.40
N TYR A 564 8.80 18.16 19.61
CA TYR A 564 8.79 17.98 18.17
C TYR A 564 8.77 16.50 17.74
N ALA A 565 9.52 15.62 18.44
CA ALA A 565 9.47 14.18 18.18
C ALA A 565 8.09 13.58 18.48
N LYS A 566 7.38 14.08 19.49
CA LYS A 566 6.03 13.64 19.84
C LYS A 566 4.99 14.13 18.83
N ASP A 567 5.10 15.38 18.39
CA ASP A 567 4.21 15.99 17.40
C ASP A 567 4.29 15.27 16.04
N LEU A 568 5.49 14.83 15.65
CA LEU A 568 5.70 14.05 14.43
C LEU A 568 5.33 12.56 14.57
N GLY A 569 4.92 12.10 15.75
CA GLY A 569 4.64 10.67 16.01
C GLY A 569 5.88 9.77 15.96
N ILE A 570 7.09 10.35 16.03
CA ILE A 570 8.35 9.61 16.16
C ILE A 570 8.44 9.01 17.57
N ILE A 571 8.00 9.75 18.59
CA ILE A 571 7.64 9.20 19.89
C ILE A 571 6.12 8.96 19.87
N ASP A 572 5.70 7.76 20.27
CA ASP A 572 4.28 7.42 20.40
C ASP A 572 3.56 8.48 21.29
N PRO A 573 2.51 9.15 20.79
CA PRO A 573 1.80 10.20 21.53
C PRO A 573 1.24 9.76 22.89
N SER A 574 0.98 8.46 23.08
CA SER A 574 0.51 7.89 24.34
C SER A 574 1.57 7.82 25.44
N VAL A 575 2.86 8.01 25.09
CA VAL A 575 3.96 8.02 26.05
C VAL A 575 3.83 9.24 26.97
N LYS A 576 3.63 8.95 28.26
CA LYS A 576 3.47 9.97 29.32
C LYS A 576 4.79 10.44 29.92
N TYR A 577 5.83 9.60 29.92
CA TYR A 577 7.13 9.88 30.50
C TYR A 577 8.22 9.60 29.47
N LEU A 578 9.05 10.59 29.16
CA LEU A 578 10.14 10.45 28.19
C LEU A 578 11.28 9.59 28.76
N GLN A 579 11.63 9.82 30.03
CA GLN A 579 12.84 9.32 30.68
C GLN A 579 14.10 9.81 29.95
N ALA A 580 14.23 11.12 29.84
CA ALA A 580 15.19 11.82 28.99
C ALA A 580 16.66 11.37 29.14
N SER A 581 17.07 11.01 30.37
CA SER A 581 18.43 10.58 30.69
C SER A 581 18.71 9.09 30.42
N GLN A 582 17.67 8.31 30.10
CA GLN A 582 17.82 6.88 29.81
C GLN A 582 18.54 6.68 28.47
N GLY A 583 19.49 5.74 28.46
CA GLY A 583 20.17 5.30 27.24
C GLY A 583 19.20 4.66 26.26
N MET A 584 19.37 4.92 24.96
CA MET A 584 18.55 4.31 23.93
C MET A 584 19.12 2.98 23.46
N SER A 585 18.25 1.99 23.34
CA SER A 585 18.54 0.70 22.73
C SER A 585 18.59 0.77 21.20
N ARG A 586 19.26 -0.19 20.57
CA ARG A 586 19.35 -0.30 19.10
C ARG A 586 17.98 -0.40 18.46
N GLY A 587 17.04 -1.11 19.09
CA GLY A 587 15.65 -1.22 18.64
C GLY A 587 14.90 0.10 18.71
N GLU A 588 15.06 0.87 19.79
CA GLU A 588 14.44 2.21 19.92
C GLU A 588 15.01 3.21 18.92
N VAL A 589 16.34 3.20 18.70
CA VAL A 589 16.96 4.05 17.68
C VAL A 589 16.48 3.67 16.28
N ALA A 590 16.39 2.36 15.99
CA ALA A 590 15.86 1.87 14.72
C ALA A 590 14.40 2.30 14.52
N ASP A 591 13.55 2.18 15.55
CA ASP A 591 12.15 2.60 15.50
C ASP A 591 12.02 4.11 15.26
N ALA A 592 12.78 4.93 15.98
CA ALA A 592 12.74 6.39 15.80
C ALA A 592 13.17 6.82 14.38
N ILE A 593 14.24 6.22 13.83
CA ILE A 593 14.69 6.52 12.46
C ILE A 593 13.69 5.98 11.43
N TYR A 594 13.13 4.79 11.64
CA TYR A 594 12.10 4.22 10.79
C TYR A 594 10.88 5.15 10.70
N ARG A 595 10.36 5.60 11.84
CA ARG A 595 9.23 6.53 11.92
C ARG A 595 9.54 7.85 11.25
N LEU A 596 10.72 8.41 11.52
CA LEU A 596 11.18 9.61 10.83
C LEU A 596 11.18 9.41 9.30
N MET A 597 11.72 8.30 8.81
CA MET A 597 11.72 7.97 7.39
C MET A 597 10.32 7.74 6.82
N GLN A 598 9.32 7.41 7.63
CA GLN A 598 7.93 7.38 7.18
C GLN A 598 7.33 8.78 7.12
N VAL A 599 7.67 9.66 8.09
CA VAL A 599 7.23 11.07 8.10
C VAL A 599 7.79 11.85 6.92
N MET A 600 9.02 11.57 6.49
CA MET A 600 9.67 12.25 5.35
C MET A 600 9.16 11.82 3.96
N LYS A 601 8.21 10.88 3.85
CA LYS A 601 7.66 10.35 2.58
C LYS A 601 6.23 10.83 2.30
#